data_AF-A0A919KB49-F1
#
_entry.id   AF-A0A919KB49-F1
#
_cell.length_a   1.000
_cell.length_b   1.000
_cell.length_c   1.000
_cell.angle_alpha   90.00
_cell.angle_beta   90.00
_cell.angle_gamma   90.00
#
_symmetry.space_group_name_H-M   'P 1'
#
loop_
_entity.id
_entity.type
_entity.pdbx_description
1 polymer ?
#
loop_
_entity_poly.entity_id
_entity_poly.type
_entity_poly.pdbx_seq_one_letter_code
_entity_poly.pdbx_strand_id
1 'polypeptide(L)'
;MRKSRVVSAAIVGAAVTALVVTIGAAANAATLFSDDFNDGNASGWSTSGGTWSVTSGAYTQSSSSASAKAQAGSTSWTTATVSARVRPDAFGTNGSRGLGIAARVQSTSNFYALVVTGTAVQIREGASSVLASASFTASAGTTYTLSLSATGSSLVGSINGTQVVSASDSSLTSGRAGLLANYVRGTFDDVVTTDAAGPTPTTTPPTPPTSGPTTPPPTDPTPGPTGPTPPPASGVIGWAAMAGGTSGGAGGTTVTVSSWADLRTQAQASGARTILVSGMLSGSGTIEVTANKTIRGVGSGSGVSGTTLNIEDMTPANVIIQNLNIRGVPGGDAIQIENASHIWIDHNTLSSTIEDDVDFYDGMIDITHAGDYVTVSWNIVRDHWKTSLVGHSDGNSGEDVGHLRVTYHHNWFDRTFERSPRVRFGETVHVFNNYYTNVNNNSDSYAIASTMNAGVLVEGNVFENVQQACWSASGYADSDPGRLVARDNSLTNSGPCETNGSVAAIPYAYTAQSSTNVKASVTAGAGAGKL
;
A
#
# COMPACT_ATOMS: atom_id res chain seq x y z
N MET A 1 -23.44 80.36 64.68
CA MET A 1 -23.13 81.12 63.45
C MET A 1 -22.02 80.39 62.70
N ARG A 2 -22.26 80.16 61.40
CA ARG A 2 -21.46 79.35 60.47
C ARG A 2 -20.05 79.91 60.27
N LYS A 3 -19.02 79.05 60.26
CA LYS A 3 -17.77 79.29 59.53
C LYS A 3 -17.26 78.00 58.89
N SER A 4 -17.43 77.93 57.56
CA SER A 4 -16.76 77.01 56.63
C SER A 4 -15.29 77.45 56.53
N ARG A 5 -14.26 76.64 56.79
CA ARG A 5 -13.72 75.49 56.04
C ARG A 5 -13.44 75.78 54.57
N VAL A 6 -12.16 75.99 54.27
CA VAL A 6 -11.44 75.46 53.09
C VAL A 6 -10.04 75.05 53.60
N VAL A 7 -9.67 73.79 53.43
CA VAL A 7 -8.30 73.29 53.58
C VAL A 7 -8.00 72.47 52.33
N SER A 8 -6.91 72.82 51.66
CA SER A 8 -6.37 72.19 50.47
C SER A 8 -5.89 70.76 50.74
N ALA A 9 -6.17 69.82 49.84
CA ALA A 9 -5.60 68.47 49.87
C ALA A 9 -5.04 68.10 48.49
N ALA A 10 -3.82 67.57 48.53
CA ALA A 10 -3.00 67.18 47.40
C ALA A 10 -3.55 65.93 46.68
N ILE A 11 -3.35 65.90 45.36
CA ILE A 11 -3.73 64.81 44.47
C ILE A 11 -2.72 63.66 44.59
N VAL A 12 -3.19 62.48 45.00
CA VAL A 12 -2.46 61.20 44.88
C VAL A 12 -3.24 60.34 43.88
N GLY A 13 -2.63 60.03 42.74
CA GLY A 13 -3.21 59.18 41.70
C GLY A 13 -3.18 57.71 42.12
N ALA A 14 -4.35 57.10 42.28
CA ALA A 14 -4.51 55.66 42.49
C ALA A 14 -4.52 54.94 41.14
N ALA A 15 -3.59 54.00 40.95
CA ALA A 15 -3.62 53.04 39.84
C ALA A 15 -4.70 51.98 40.12
N VAL A 16 -5.73 51.94 39.28
CA VAL A 16 -6.77 50.90 39.29
C VAL A 16 -6.29 49.78 38.36
N THR A 17 -5.90 48.64 38.93
CA THR A 17 -5.61 47.42 38.16
C THR A 17 -6.94 46.79 37.74
N ALA A 18 -7.31 46.93 36.47
CA ALA A 18 -8.46 46.22 35.90
C ALA A 18 -8.11 44.73 35.77
N LEU A 19 -8.69 43.88 36.62
CA LEU A 19 -8.69 42.43 36.44
C LEU A 19 -9.62 42.11 35.27
N VAL A 20 -9.05 41.97 34.07
CA VAL A 20 -9.76 41.40 32.93
C VAL A 20 -9.87 39.91 33.19
N VAL A 21 -11.03 39.46 33.68
CA VAL A 21 -11.42 38.05 33.62
C VAL A 21 -11.69 37.75 32.15
N THR A 22 -10.69 37.24 31.45
CA THR A 22 -10.90 36.56 30.18
C THR A 22 -11.63 35.27 30.51
N ILE A 23 -12.94 35.26 30.26
CA ILE A 23 -13.72 34.03 30.19
C ILE A 23 -13.21 33.34 28.91
N GLY A 24 -12.19 32.48 29.05
CA GLY A 24 -11.73 31.66 27.94
C GLY A 24 -12.91 30.84 27.45
N ALA A 25 -13.37 31.11 26.24
CA ALA A 25 -14.26 30.19 25.55
C ALA A 25 -13.57 28.83 25.57
N ALA A 26 -14.24 27.80 26.11
CA ALA A 26 -13.76 26.43 25.94
C ALA A 26 -13.60 26.20 24.44
N ALA A 27 -12.36 25.95 23.99
CA ALA A 27 -12.13 25.52 22.63
C ALA A 27 -12.88 24.20 22.46
N ASN A 28 -13.85 24.17 21.55
CA ASN A 28 -14.51 22.92 21.19
C ASN A 28 -13.66 22.28 20.09
N ALA A 29 -13.42 20.98 20.22
CA ALA A 29 -12.75 20.22 19.17
C ALA A 29 -13.60 20.29 17.89
N ALA A 30 -12.98 20.64 16.76
CA ALA A 30 -13.67 20.65 15.47
C ALA A 30 -13.84 19.22 14.96
N THR A 31 -15.03 18.89 14.47
CA THR A 31 -15.26 17.64 13.72
C THR A 31 -14.50 17.71 12.41
N LEU A 32 -13.52 16.81 12.24
CA LEU A 32 -12.72 16.65 11.03
C LEU A 32 -13.41 15.77 10.00
N PHE A 33 -14.15 14.77 10.47
CA PHE A 33 -14.87 13.81 9.64
C PHE A 33 -15.98 13.14 10.43
N SER A 34 -17.08 12.82 9.77
CA SER A 34 -18.16 12.03 10.32
C SER A 34 -18.83 11.22 9.23
N ASP A 35 -19.25 10.01 9.56
CA ASP A 35 -20.04 9.15 8.68
C ASP A 35 -21.00 8.30 9.53
N ASP A 36 -22.29 8.42 9.24
CA ASP A 36 -23.37 7.67 9.89
C ASP A 36 -23.94 6.57 8.99
N PHE A 37 -23.41 6.43 7.76
CA PHE A 37 -23.78 5.45 6.74
C PHE A 37 -25.29 5.40 6.38
N ASN A 38 -26.09 6.37 6.82
CA ASN A 38 -27.53 6.42 6.58
C ASN A 38 -27.88 6.79 5.13
N ASP A 39 -26.91 7.34 4.41
CA ASP A 39 -26.99 7.63 2.98
C ASP A 39 -26.77 6.37 2.09
N GLY A 40 -26.52 5.22 2.72
CA GLY A 40 -26.41 3.93 2.05
C GLY A 40 -25.09 3.71 1.30
N ASN A 41 -24.08 4.56 1.49
CA ASN A 41 -22.78 4.39 0.86
C ASN A 41 -21.63 4.63 1.87
N ALA A 42 -20.40 4.24 1.48
CA ALA A 42 -19.19 4.46 2.27
C ALA A 42 -18.22 5.37 1.51
N SER A 43 -18.73 6.44 0.89
CA SER A 43 -17.89 7.36 0.13
C SER A 43 -16.82 7.99 1.02
N GLY A 44 -15.58 8.01 0.53
CA GLY A 44 -14.44 8.54 1.30
C GLY A 44 -13.74 7.51 2.20
N TRP A 45 -14.21 6.26 2.20
CA TRP A 45 -13.51 5.12 2.80
C TRP A 45 -12.70 4.35 1.74
N SER A 46 -11.46 4.02 2.09
CA SER A 46 -10.63 3.05 1.38
C SER A 46 -10.48 1.80 2.24
N THR A 47 -10.60 0.61 1.65
CA THR A 47 -10.54 -0.67 2.38
C THR A 47 -9.34 -1.50 1.96
N SER A 48 -8.75 -2.24 2.90
CA SER A 48 -7.79 -3.32 2.62
C SER A 48 -8.26 -4.60 3.31
N GLY A 49 -8.29 -5.68 2.55
CA GLY A 49 -8.78 -6.99 2.96
C GLY A 49 -10.28 -7.06 3.35
N GLY A 50 -10.79 -8.29 3.45
CA GLY A 50 -12.16 -8.58 3.87
C GLY A 50 -13.22 -8.27 2.82
N THR A 51 -14.47 -8.14 3.26
CA THR A 51 -15.62 -7.83 2.41
C THR A 51 -16.44 -6.76 3.11
N TRP A 52 -16.54 -5.59 2.50
CA TRP A 52 -17.13 -4.39 3.09
C TRP A 52 -18.33 -3.91 2.29
N SER A 53 -19.41 -3.58 2.99
CA SER A 53 -20.63 -3.03 2.37
C SER A 53 -21.44 -2.24 3.38
N VAL A 54 -22.13 -1.17 2.94
CA VAL A 54 -23.13 -0.53 3.79
C VAL A 54 -24.42 -1.34 3.74
N THR A 55 -24.94 -1.72 4.91
CA THR A 55 -26.16 -2.52 5.02
C THR A 55 -26.96 -2.01 6.22
N SER A 56 -28.22 -1.65 5.97
CA SER A 56 -29.13 -1.16 7.02
C SER A 56 -28.59 0.03 7.83
N GLY A 57 -27.93 0.98 7.16
CA GLY A 57 -27.37 2.18 7.80
C GLY A 57 -26.10 1.94 8.61
N ALA A 58 -25.40 0.81 8.41
CA ALA A 58 -24.13 0.55 9.08
C ALA A 58 -23.11 -0.02 8.10
N TYR A 59 -21.84 0.33 8.30
CA TYR A 59 -20.74 -0.21 7.51
C TYR A 59 -20.37 -1.59 8.02
N THR A 60 -20.65 -2.60 7.19
CA THR A 60 -20.58 -4.00 7.55
C THR A 60 -19.33 -4.64 6.97
N GLN A 61 -18.59 -5.32 7.82
CA GLN A 61 -17.54 -6.24 7.43
C GLN A 61 -18.06 -7.67 7.63
N SER A 62 -18.10 -8.46 6.55
CA SER A 62 -18.76 -9.78 6.54
C SER A 62 -17.83 -10.99 6.42
N SER A 63 -16.51 -10.79 6.31
CA SER A 63 -15.51 -11.86 6.14
C SER A 63 -14.62 -12.04 7.36
N SER A 64 -14.15 -13.24 7.65
CA SER A 64 -13.12 -13.49 8.68
C SER A 64 -11.77 -13.94 8.10
N SER A 65 -11.58 -13.82 6.77
CA SER A 65 -10.40 -14.33 6.06
C SER A 65 -9.13 -13.49 6.25
N ALA A 66 -9.26 -12.21 6.61
CA ALA A 66 -8.14 -11.27 6.70
C ALA A 66 -8.22 -10.35 7.92
N SER A 67 -7.11 -9.65 8.21
CA SER A 67 -7.12 -8.49 9.11
C SER A 67 -7.64 -7.26 8.37
N ALA A 68 -8.95 -7.18 8.16
CA ALA A 68 -9.54 -6.14 7.34
C ALA A 68 -9.45 -4.74 7.98
N LYS A 69 -9.28 -3.71 7.15
CA LYS A 69 -9.26 -2.29 7.51
C LYS A 69 -10.17 -1.48 6.60
N ALA A 70 -10.72 -0.41 7.15
CA ALA A 70 -11.24 0.70 6.37
C ALA A 70 -10.67 2.00 6.94
N GLN A 71 -10.27 2.94 6.08
CA GLN A 71 -9.68 4.21 6.49
C GLN A 71 -10.33 5.39 5.75
N ALA A 72 -10.50 6.50 6.46
CA ALA A 72 -11.13 7.70 5.91
C ALA A 72 -10.49 8.97 6.47
N GLY A 73 -10.42 10.01 5.66
CA GLY A 73 -9.86 11.30 6.05
C GLY A 73 -8.46 11.58 5.52
N SER A 74 -7.71 12.44 6.21
CA SER A 74 -6.37 12.89 5.78
C SER A 74 -5.24 12.38 6.67
N THR A 75 -4.10 12.00 6.09
CA THR A 75 -2.88 11.64 6.84
C THR A 75 -2.25 12.83 7.57
N SER A 76 -2.65 14.06 7.20
CA SER A 76 -2.17 15.30 7.82
C SER A 76 -2.88 15.65 9.14
N TRP A 77 -3.92 14.91 9.54
CA TRP A 77 -4.62 15.19 10.79
C TRP A 77 -3.72 14.91 11.99
N THR A 78 -3.33 15.98 12.67
CA THR A 78 -2.56 15.93 13.91
C THR A 78 -3.51 15.88 15.09
N THR A 79 -3.36 14.87 15.94
CA THR A 79 -4.18 14.64 17.15
C THR A 79 -5.69 14.56 16.88
N ALA A 80 -6.21 13.34 16.98
CA ALA A 80 -7.61 13.05 16.72
C ALA A 80 -8.22 12.21 17.85
N THR A 81 -9.46 12.52 18.23
CA THR A 81 -10.33 11.55 18.89
C THR A 81 -11.16 10.90 17.80
N VAL A 82 -11.05 9.56 17.67
CA VAL A 82 -11.92 8.77 16.81
C VAL A 82 -12.93 8.07 17.71
N SER A 83 -14.20 8.09 17.33
CA SER A 83 -15.26 7.34 17.99
C SER A 83 -16.15 6.66 16.97
N ALA A 84 -16.70 5.49 17.32
CA ALA A 84 -17.73 4.82 16.53
C ALA A 84 -18.57 3.90 17.42
N ARG A 85 -19.81 3.63 17.03
CA ARG A 85 -20.56 2.47 17.47
C ARG A 85 -20.04 1.23 16.74
N VAL A 86 -19.72 0.20 17.50
CA VAL A 86 -19.09 -1.03 17.01
C VAL A 86 -19.87 -2.23 17.54
N ARG A 87 -20.33 -3.12 16.66
CA ARG A 87 -21.05 -4.35 17.02
C ARG A 87 -20.33 -5.58 16.46
N PRO A 88 -19.62 -6.35 17.29
CA PRO A 88 -19.03 -7.62 16.88
C PRO A 88 -20.13 -8.65 16.63
N ASP A 89 -20.16 -9.30 15.47
CA ASP A 89 -21.15 -10.36 15.19
C ASP A 89 -20.68 -11.73 15.73
N ALA A 90 -19.37 -11.94 15.79
CA ALA A 90 -18.75 -13.10 16.42
C ALA A 90 -17.30 -12.79 16.80
N PHE A 91 -16.83 -13.41 17.88
CA PHE A 91 -15.40 -13.50 18.18
C PHE A 91 -14.87 -14.85 17.74
N GLY A 92 -13.68 -14.88 17.14
CA GLY A 92 -13.01 -16.13 16.77
C GLY A 92 -12.50 -16.89 18.00
N THR A 93 -12.01 -18.11 17.79
CA THR A 93 -11.41 -18.95 18.85
C THR A 93 -10.04 -18.43 19.34
N ASN A 94 -9.40 -17.55 18.58
CA ASN A 94 -8.15 -16.90 18.98
C ASN A 94 -8.44 -15.60 19.74
N GLY A 95 -8.00 -15.52 21.00
CA GLY A 95 -8.24 -14.38 21.89
C GLY A 95 -7.62 -13.05 21.45
N SER A 96 -6.77 -13.01 20.42
CA SER A 96 -6.24 -11.77 19.84
C SER A 96 -7.13 -11.16 18.75
N ARG A 97 -8.16 -11.87 18.30
CA ARG A 97 -9.10 -11.40 17.28
C ARG A 97 -10.12 -10.46 17.88
N GLY A 98 -10.46 -9.40 17.14
CA GLY A 98 -11.31 -8.34 17.69
C GLY A 98 -11.67 -7.27 16.68
N LEU A 99 -12.66 -6.48 17.07
CA LEU A 99 -13.23 -5.38 16.31
C LEU A 99 -12.86 -4.06 16.99
N GLY A 100 -12.53 -3.02 16.23
CA GLY A 100 -12.01 -1.80 16.82
C GLY A 100 -12.01 -0.60 15.90
N ILE A 101 -11.65 0.53 16.47
CA ILE A 101 -11.43 1.79 15.75
C ILE A 101 -9.95 2.15 15.80
N ALA A 102 -9.51 2.95 14.83
CA ALA A 102 -8.13 3.38 14.72
C ALA A 102 -8.02 4.89 14.55
N ALA A 103 -6.97 5.45 15.15
CA ALA A 103 -6.58 6.84 15.05
C ALA A 103 -5.13 6.94 14.58
N ARG A 104 -4.77 8.08 13.99
CA ARG A 104 -3.45 8.31 13.38
C ARG A 104 -3.09 7.21 12.38
N VAL A 105 -4.07 6.81 11.57
CA VAL A 105 -3.86 5.83 10.51
C VAL A 105 -2.99 6.47 9.44
N GLN A 106 -1.73 6.10 9.42
CA GLN A 106 -0.80 6.47 8.36
C GLN A 106 -0.92 5.48 7.21
N SER A 107 -1.30 4.24 7.52
CA SER A 107 -1.28 3.09 6.63
C SER A 107 -2.01 1.87 7.25
N THR A 108 -2.31 0.78 6.52
CA THR A 108 -2.98 -0.44 7.05
C THR A 108 -2.13 -1.27 8.01
N SER A 109 -0.84 -0.94 8.17
CA SER A 109 0.05 -1.52 9.17
C SER A 109 0.44 -0.54 10.29
N ASN A 110 0.38 0.78 10.04
CA ASN A 110 0.80 1.83 10.97
C ASN A 110 -0.39 2.70 11.41
N PHE A 111 -0.94 2.38 12.57
CA PHE A 111 -2.01 3.12 13.22
C PHE A 111 -2.03 2.82 14.72
N TYR A 112 -2.72 3.64 15.52
CA TYR A 112 -3.12 3.21 16.86
C TYR A 112 -4.55 2.73 16.83
N ALA A 113 -4.84 1.56 17.41
CA ALA A 113 -6.20 1.04 17.50
C ALA A 113 -6.65 0.77 18.92
N LEU A 114 -7.94 0.99 19.16
CA LEU A 114 -8.66 0.49 20.31
C LEU A 114 -9.48 -0.71 19.87
N VAL A 115 -9.08 -1.90 20.31
CA VAL A 115 -9.65 -3.18 19.87
C VAL A 115 -10.37 -3.85 21.03
N VAL A 116 -11.62 -4.21 20.81
CA VAL A 116 -12.40 -5.07 21.70
C VAL A 116 -12.29 -6.52 21.20
N THR A 117 -11.85 -7.40 22.09
CA THR A 117 -11.82 -8.85 21.93
C THR A 117 -12.91 -9.48 22.81
N GLY A 118 -13.06 -10.80 22.79
CA GLY A 118 -14.03 -11.48 23.64
C GLY A 118 -13.80 -11.30 25.15
N THR A 119 -12.55 -11.05 25.58
CA THR A 119 -12.18 -11.02 27.02
C THR A 119 -11.35 -9.80 27.44
N ALA A 120 -10.96 -8.95 26.49
CA ALA A 120 -10.16 -7.76 26.78
C ALA A 120 -10.46 -6.61 25.83
N VAL A 121 -10.13 -5.41 26.30
CA VAL A 121 -9.94 -4.21 25.46
C VAL A 121 -8.45 -3.89 25.41
N GLN A 122 -7.96 -3.50 24.24
CA GLN A 122 -6.53 -3.29 23.98
C GLN A 122 -6.29 -2.00 23.20
N ILE A 123 -5.23 -1.29 23.57
CA ILE A 123 -4.60 -0.30 22.70
C ILE A 123 -3.47 -1.00 21.95
N ARG A 124 -3.48 -0.89 20.62
CA ARG A 124 -2.48 -1.50 19.74
C ARG A 124 -1.77 -0.47 18.88
N GLU A 125 -0.52 -0.75 18.55
CA GLU A 125 0.17 -0.20 17.38
C GLU A 125 0.05 -1.22 16.24
N GLY A 126 -0.53 -0.79 15.11
CA GLY A 126 -0.94 -1.67 14.04
C GLY A 126 -1.98 -2.72 14.49
N ALA A 127 -2.12 -3.80 13.72
CA ALA A 127 -3.15 -4.80 13.98
C ALA A 127 -2.85 -5.73 15.16
N SER A 128 -1.57 -5.89 15.54
CA SER A 128 -1.14 -6.99 16.43
C SER A 128 -0.26 -6.59 17.62
N SER A 129 0.45 -5.45 17.59
CA SER A 129 1.32 -5.05 18.70
C SER A 129 0.48 -4.43 19.82
N VAL A 130 0.41 -5.07 21.00
CA VAL A 130 -0.39 -4.57 22.13
C VAL A 130 0.45 -3.64 23.01
N LEU A 131 0.05 -2.37 23.08
CA LEU A 131 0.69 -1.36 23.94
C LEU A 131 0.12 -1.38 25.36
N ALA A 132 -1.18 -1.61 25.50
CA ALA A 132 -1.86 -1.75 26.78
C ALA A 132 -3.11 -2.62 26.66
N SER A 133 -3.50 -3.26 27.77
CA SER A 133 -4.69 -4.11 27.82
C SER A 133 -5.39 -3.99 29.18
N ALA A 134 -6.73 -4.08 29.16
CA ALA A 134 -7.56 -4.20 30.35
C ALA A 134 -8.60 -5.32 30.16
N SER A 135 -9.03 -5.93 31.25
CA SER A 135 -10.09 -6.95 31.21
C SER A 135 -11.42 -6.32 30.82
N PHE A 136 -12.09 -6.90 29.84
CA PHE A 136 -13.39 -6.45 29.38
C PHE A 136 -14.11 -7.59 28.66
N THR A 137 -15.28 -8.01 29.14
CA THR A 137 -16.05 -9.08 28.50
C THR A 137 -17.03 -8.50 27.50
N ALA A 138 -16.73 -8.69 26.22
CA ALA A 138 -17.61 -8.28 25.13
C ALA A 138 -18.49 -9.44 24.67
N SER A 139 -19.76 -9.16 24.40
CA SER A 139 -20.74 -10.11 23.89
C SER A 139 -20.97 -9.87 22.40
N ALA A 140 -20.96 -10.95 21.62
CA ALA A 140 -21.39 -10.90 20.23
C ALA A 140 -22.84 -10.39 20.11
N GLY A 141 -23.12 -9.62 19.06
CA GLY A 141 -24.41 -8.96 18.83
C GLY A 141 -24.67 -7.73 19.71
N THR A 142 -23.76 -7.37 20.63
CA THR A 142 -23.90 -6.17 21.48
C THR A 142 -23.15 -4.99 20.87
N THR A 143 -23.79 -3.83 20.81
CA THR A 143 -23.16 -2.60 20.32
C THR A 143 -22.44 -1.88 21.46
N TYR A 144 -21.22 -1.42 21.18
CA TYR A 144 -20.38 -0.65 22.08
C TYR A 144 -20.00 0.67 21.42
N THR A 145 -20.04 1.78 22.17
CA THR A 145 -19.45 3.03 21.70
C THR A 145 -17.97 3.03 22.08
N LEU A 146 -17.09 2.90 21.10
CA LEU A 146 -15.66 3.01 21.31
C LEU A 146 -15.19 4.44 21.07
N SER A 147 -14.22 4.89 21.85
CA SER A 147 -13.50 6.13 21.55
C SER A 147 -12.02 6.00 21.91
N LEU A 148 -11.16 6.38 20.96
CA LEU A 148 -9.71 6.43 21.10
C LEU A 148 -9.23 7.88 20.92
N SER A 149 -8.67 8.45 21.99
CA SER A 149 -8.00 9.74 21.95
C SER A 149 -6.49 9.52 21.81
N ALA A 150 -5.87 10.13 20.79
CA ALA A 150 -4.43 10.08 20.56
C ALA A 150 -3.84 11.50 20.53
N THR A 151 -3.42 12.01 21.69
CA THR A 151 -2.93 13.40 21.91
C THR A 151 -1.49 13.41 22.41
N GLY A 152 -0.58 14.04 21.64
CA GLY A 152 0.86 13.93 21.91
C GLY A 152 1.29 12.47 21.88
N SER A 153 1.95 11.97 22.93
CA SER A 153 2.22 10.53 23.10
C SER A 153 1.11 9.78 23.84
N SER A 154 0.10 10.47 24.37
CA SER A 154 -0.95 9.85 25.20
C SER A 154 -2.02 9.18 24.34
N LEU A 155 -2.30 7.91 24.64
CA LEU A 155 -3.36 7.12 24.03
C LEU A 155 -4.37 6.73 25.11
N VAL A 156 -5.63 7.11 24.94
CA VAL A 156 -6.70 6.84 25.92
C VAL A 156 -7.88 6.18 25.22
N GLY A 157 -8.21 4.96 25.65
CA GLY A 157 -9.32 4.18 25.15
C GLY A 157 -10.49 4.16 26.11
N SER A 158 -11.70 4.40 25.60
CA SER A 158 -12.94 4.37 26.35
C SER A 158 -14.00 3.49 25.68
N ILE A 159 -14.86 2.92 26.51
CA ILE A 159 -16.04 2.15 26.10
C ILE A 159 -17.25 2.79 26.77
N ASN A 160 -18.28 3.11 26.00
CA ASN A 160 -19.53 3.73 26.47
C ASN A 160 -19.27 4.98 27.33
N GLY A 161 -18.30 5.81 26.91
CA GLY A 161 -17.91 7.05 27.59
C GLY A 161 -17.05 6.87 28.84
N THR A 162 -16.76 5.64 29.27
CA THR A 162 -15.87 5.36 30.42
C THR A 162 -14.48 5.00 29.93
N GLN A 163 -13.44 5.70 30.40
CA GLN A 163 -12.06 5.33 30.14
C GLN A 163 -11.75 3.96 30.76
N VAL A 164 -11.22 3.04 29.96
CA VAL A 164 -10.95 1.65 30.37
C VAL A 164 -9.49 1.23 30.18
N VAL A 165 -8.75 1.90 29.30
CA VAL A 165 -7.34 1.57 29.01
C VAL A 165 -6.57 2.82 28.57
N SER A 166 -5.28 2.86 28.87
CA SER A 166 -4.38 3.94 28.42
C SER A 166 -2.99 3.41 28.13
N ALA A 167 -2.29 4.02 27.18
CA ALA A 167 -0.90 3.75 26.82
C ALA A 167 -0.16 5.06 26.50
N SER A 168 1.16 4.98 26.35
CA SER A 168 1.96 6.08 25.83
C SER A 168 2.85 5.58 24.69
N ASP A 169 2.75 6.20 23.52
CA ASP A 169 3.59 5.91 22.35
C ASP A 169 3.69 7.15 21.44
N SER A 170 4.88 7.40 20.88
CA SER A 170 5.18 8.58 20.07
C SER A 170 5.62 8.25 18.64
N SER A 171 5.49 7.01 18.20
CA SER A 171 5.87 6.55 16.85
C SER A 171 5.03 7.23 15.76
N LEU A 172 3.72 7.29 15.96
CA LEU A 172 2.77 7.87 15.01
C LEU A 172 2.26 9.22 15.53
N THR A 173 2.45 10.31 14.80
CA THR A 173 2.10 11.68 15.25
C THR A 173 0.87 12.27 14.56
N SER A 174 0.47 11.74 13.42
CA SER A 174 -0.66 12.17 12.60
C SER A 174 -1.22 11.01 11.80
N GLY A 175 -2.45 11.13 11.32
CA GLY A 175 -3.03 10.15 10.40
C GLY A 175 -4.55 10.19 10.34
N ARG A 176 -5.11 9.43 9.41
CA ARG A 176 -6.55 9.28 9.15
C ARG A 176 -7.27 8.64 10.34
N ALA A 177 -8.59 8.59 10.25
CA ALA A 177 -9.41 7.69 11.06
C ALA A 177 -9.48 6.32 10.39
N GLY A 178 -9.74 5.27 11.17
CA GLY A 178 -9.95 3.95 10.60
C GLY A 178 -10.80 3.02 11.46
N LEU A 179 -11.15 1.90 10.84
CA LEU A 179 -11.92 0.79 11.38
C LEU A 179 -11.09 -0.47 11.22
N LEU A 180 -11.13 -1.34 12.21
CA LEU A 180 -10.35 -2.57 12.25
C LEU A 180 -11.25 -3.77 12.53
N ALA A 181 -11.25 -4.73 11.62
CA ALA A 181 -11.86 -6.04 11.77
C ALA A 181 -10.77 -7.12 11.68
N ASN A 182 -10.15 -7.45 12.81
CA ASN A 182 -9.00 -8.36 12.85
C ASN A 182 -9.47 -9.82 12.86
N TYR A 183 -9.67 -10.40 11.68
CA TYR A 183 -10.19 -11.77 11.48
C TYR A 183 -11.53 -12.02 12.19
N VAL A 184 -12.39 -10.99 12.22
CA VAL A 184 -13.73 -11.01 12.82
C VAL A 184 -14.71 -10.30 11.91
N ARG A 185 -16.00 -10.56 12.10
CA ARG A 185 -17.11 -9.89 11.42
C ARG A 185 -17.81 -8.93 12.37
N GLY A 186 -18.40 -7.89 11.81
CA GLY A 186 -19.22 -6.96 12.57
C GLY A 186 -19.55 -5.69 11.82
N THR A 187 -20.17 -4.76 12.54
CA THR A 187 -20.65 -3.50 11.97
C THR A 187 -20.07 -2.30 12.70
N PHE A 188 -19.91 -1.22 11.95
CA PHE A 188 -19.48 0.09 12.40
C PHE A 188 -20.53 1.12 12.03
N ASP A 189 -20.77 2.08 12.90
CA ASP A 189 -21.80 3.10 12.75
C ASP A 189 -21.41 4.36 13.55
N ASP A 190 -22.00 5.52 13.22
CA ASP A 190 -21.72 6.83 13.82
C ASP A 190 -20.21 7.11 14.03
N VAL A 191 -19.43 7.00 12.96
CA VAL A 191 -18.01 7.32 13.01
C VAL A 191 -17.86 8.83 13.12
N VAL A 192 -17.13 9.31 14.11
CA VAL A 192 -16.80 10.73 14.30
C VAL A 192 -15.33 10.87 14.61
N THR A 193 -14.68 11.81 13.94
CA THR A 193 -13.30 12.20 14.19
C THR A 193 -13.25 13.69 14.53
N THR A 194 -12.65 14.04 15.66
CA THR A 194 -12.44 15.44 16.06
C THR A 194 -10.97 15.74 16.23
N ASP A 195 -10.56 17.01 16.05
CA ASP A 195 -9.22 17.45 16.43
C ASP A 195 -9.02 17.49 17.97
N ALA A 196 -7.81 17.82 18.44
CA ALA A 196 -7.64 18.24 19.83
C ALA A 196 -7.96 19.73 19.97
N ALA A 197 -8.83 20.06 20.91
CA ALA A 197 -9.11 21.44 21.26
C ALA A 197 -7.87 22.21 21.82
N GLY A 198 -7.30 23.13 21.01
CA GLY A 198 -6.64 24.40 21.39
C GLY A 198 -5.08 24.50 21.36
N PRO A 199 -4.47 25.71 21.22
CA PRO A 199 -5.03 27.05 20.94
C PRO A 199 -4.84 27.49 19.47
N THR A 200 -5.71 28.40 19.02
CA THR A 200 -5.68 29.05 17.71
C THR A 200 -4.36 29.82 17.45
N PRO A 201 -3.65 29.60 16.33
CA PRO A 201 -2.66 30.56 15.84
C PRO A 201 -3.40 31.76 15.22
N THR A 202 -3.11 32.95 15.73
CA THR A 202 -3.57 34.23 15.18
C THR A 202 -3.18 34.34 13.70
N THR A 203 -4.17 34.57 12.85
CA THR A 203 -4.00 34.80 11.41
C THR A 203 -3.21 36.08 11.14
N THR A 204 -2.06 35.97 10.46
CA THR A 204 -1.41 37.09 9.77
C THR A 204 -1.74 36.99 8.28
N PRO A 205 -2.24 38.04 7.60
CA PRO A 205 -2.64 37.98 6.19
C PRO A 205 -1.45 37.78 5.22
N PRO A 206 -1.64 37.08 4.09
CA PRO A 206 -0.60 36.91 3.08
C PRO A 206 -0.44 38.17 2.21
N THR A 207 0.81 38.48 1.86
CA THR A 207 1.18 39.53 0.89
C THR A 207 1.03 39.01 -0.55
N PRO A 208 0.63 39.82 -1.55
CA PRO A 208 0.33 39.35 -2.91
C PRO A 208 1.57 38.93 -3.72
N PRO A 209 1.43 38.05 -4.73
CA PRO A 209 2.55 37.62 -5.56
C PRO A 209 2.94 38.69 -6.59
N THR A 210 4.24 38.90 -6.75
CA THR A 210 4.82 39.70 -7.83
C THR A 210 5.16 38.81 -9.02
N SER A 211 4.75 39.24 -10.20
CA SER A 211 5.05 38.63 -11.50
C SER A 211 6.54 38.72 -11.86
N GLY A 212 7.09 37.62 -12.36
CA GLY A 212 8.41 37.53 -12.97
C GLY A 212 8.34 36.79 -14.32
N PRO A 213 9.24 37.10 -15.27
CA PRO A 213 8.95 37.00 -16.70
C PRO A 213 9.11 35.60 -17.31
N THR A 214 8.32 35.38 -18.35
CA THR A 214 8.37 34.30 -19.33
C THR A 214 9.71 34.24 -20.06
N THR A 215 10.31 33.05 -20.14
CA THR A 215 11.42 32.74 -21.04
C THR A 215 10.96 31.62 -21.99
N PRO A 216 11.26 31.66 -23.32
CA PRO A 216 10.72 30.72 -24.29
C PRO A 216 11.43 29.36 -24.26
N PRO A 217 10.82 28.29 -24.83
CA PRO A 217 11.33 26.93 -24.72
C PRO A 217 12.58 26.72 -25.59
N PRO A 218 13.55 25.90 -25.15
CA PRO A 218 14.66 25.51 -26.02
C PRO A 218 14.17 24.45 -27.02
N THR A 219 14.62 24.63 -28.25
CA THR A 219 14.46 23.75 -29.40
C THR A 219 15.21 22.43 -29.22
N ASP A 220 14.57 21.38 -29.72
CA ASP A 220 15.05 20.01 -29.99
C ASP A 220 16.51 19.91 -30.49
N PRO A 221 17.30 18.93 -30.02
CA PRO A 221 18.46 18.44 -30.76
C PRO A 221 18.26 17.01 -31.28
N THR A 222 18.35 16.89 -32.60
CA THR A 222 18.52 15.65 -33.36
C THR A 222 19.75 14.85 -32.88
N PRO A 223 19.74 13.49 -32.89
CA PRO A 223 20.85 12.69 -32.37
C PRO A 223 22.00 12.53 -33.38
N GLY A 224 23.24 12.70 -32.91
CA GLY A 224 24.47 12.33 -33.62
C GLY A 224 25.31 11.33 -32.80
N PRO A 225 26.03 10.38 -33.44
CA PRO A 225 26.56 9.20 -32.78
C PRO A 225 27.94 9.45 -32.17
N THR A 226 28.13 9.15 -30.88
CA THR A 226 29.49 8.99 -30.30
C THR A 226 29.51 7.93 -29.19
N GLY A 227 30.44 6.98 -29.36
CA GLY A 227 31.17 6.08 -28.43
C GLY A 227 30.66 5.74 -27.01
N PRO A 228 31.02 4.53 -26.51
CA PRO A 228 30.45 3.99 -25.28
C PRO A 228 30.97 4.76 -24.07
N THR A 229 30.09 5.51 -23.44
CA THR A 229 30.30 5.95 -22.06
C THR A 229 29.86 4.79 -21.15
N PRO A 230 30.68 4.34 -20.18
CA PRO A 230 30.31 3.19 -19.35
C PRO A 230 29.05 3.49 -18.53
N PRO A 231 28.06 2.58 -18.43
CA PRO A 231 26.88 2.80 -17.59
C PRO A 231 27.29 2.85 -16.11
N PRO A 232 26.60 3.64 -15.25
CA PRO A 232 26.83 3.58 -13.81
C PRO A 232 26.39 2.20 -13.27
N ALA A 233 27.09 1.75 -12.22
CA ALA A 233 26.94 0.44 -11.60
C ALA A 233 25.49 0.00 -11.34
N SER A 234 25.17 -1.29 -11.56
CA SER A 234 24.10 -2.01 -10.84
C SER A 234 22.72 -1.32 -10.77
N GLY A 235 22.29 -0.61 -11.82
CA GLY A 235 21.12 0.27 -11.78
C GLY A 235 19.79 -0.38 -12.16
N VAL A 236 18.78 -0.21 -11.31
CA VAL A 236 17.37 -0.46 -11.64
C VAL A 236 16.95 0.35 -12.88
N ILE A 237 16.24 -0.29 -13.82
CA ILE A 237 15.64 0.38 -14.98
C ILE A 237 14.13 0.32 -14.83
N GLY A 238 13.46 1.46 -15.02
CA GLY A 238 12.01 1.51 -14.98
C GLY A 238 11.49 2.46 -13.93
N TRP A 239 10.21 2.28 -13.60
CA TRP A 239 9.50 3.15 -12.67
C TRP A 239 10.11 3.15 -11.26
N ALA A 240 10.70 2.05 -10.79
CA ALA A 240 11.37 2.02 -9.49
C ALA A 240 12.67 2.85 -9.44
N ALA A 241 13.18 3.32 -10.58
CA ALA A 241 14.32 4.23 -10.67
C ALA A 241 13.90 5.72 -10.59
N MET A 242 12.61 6.02 -10.77
CA MET A 242 12.09 7.38 -10.81
C MET A 242 11.89 7.94 -9.40
N ALA A 243 11.65 9.25 -9.30
CA ALA A 243 11.19 9.94 -8.09
C ALA A 243 12.02 9.69 -6.80
N GLY A 244 13.33 9.45 -6.93
CA GLY A 244 14.23 9.17 -5.80
C GLY A 244 14.85 7.78 -5.86
N GLY A 245 14.28 6.89 -6.68
CA GLY A 245 14.82 5.57 -6.96
C GLY A 245 14.62 4.57 -5.82
N THR A 246 15.10 3.35 -6.04
CA THR A 246 14.98 2.24 -5.09
C THR A 246 16.38 1.74 -4.71
N SER A 247 16.73 1.89 -3.44
CA SER A 247 18.02 1.52 -2.85
C SER A 247 17.91 0.41 -1.80
N GLY A 248 16.70 0.03 -1.39
CA GLY A 248 16.45 -1.04 -0.45
C GLY A 248 17.09 -0.78 0.91
N GLY A 249 17.83 -1.79 1.40
CA GLY A 249 18.55 -1.77 2.66
C GLY A 249 19.96 -1.21 2.60
N ALA A 250 20.33 -0.51 1.51
CA ALA A 250 21.65 0.08 1.36
C ALA A 250 21.97 1.05 2.52
N GLY A 251 23.23 1.04 2.98
CA GLY A 251 23.68 1.83 4.13
C GLY A 251 23.22 1.30 5.50
N GLY A 252 22.39 0.26 5.52
CA GLY A 252 21.90 -0.40 6.72
C GLY A 252 22.73 -1.61 7.17
N THR A 253 22.25 -2.28 8.23
CA THR A 253 22.88 -3.50 8.74
C THR A 253 22.70 -4.65 7.74
N THR A 254 23.78 -5.38 7.47
CA THR A 254 23.70 -6.65 6.73
C THR A 254 23.61 -7.81 7.70
N VAL A 255 22.60 -8.67 7.52
CA VAL A 255 22.36 -9.87 8.34
C VAL A 255 22.21 -11.07 7.42
N THR A 256 22.62 -12.26 7.89
CA THR A 256 22.32 -13.53 7.20
C THR A 256 21.32 -14.31 8.03
N VAL A 257 20.27 -14.81 7.39
CA VAL A 257 19.21 -15.61 8.01
C VAL A 257 19.18 -16.99 7.39
N SER A 258 18.97 -18.02 8.21
CA SER A 258 18.87 -19.42 7.78
C SER A 258 17.63 -20.12 8.34
N SER A 259 16.68 -19.35 8.88
CA SER A 259 15.38 -19.84 9.34
C SER A 259 14.28 -18.86 8.94
N TRP A 260 13.08 -19.38 8.70
CA TRP A 260 11.91 -18.54 8.38
C TRP A 260 11.60 -17.54 9.51
N ALA A 261 11.75 -17.97 10.77
CA ALA A 261 11.52 -17.11 11.94
C ALA A 261 12.51 -15.94 11.97
N ASP A 262 13.79 -16.18 11.70
CA ASP A 262 14.79 -15.11 11.64
C ASP A 262 14.53 -14.18 10.47
N LEU A 263 14.21 -14.71 9.28
CA LEU A 263 13.84 -13.88 8.12
C LEU A 263 12.69 -12.95 8.48
N ARG A 264 11.62 -13.49 9.07
CA ARG A 264 10.47 -12.71 9.51
C ARG A 264 10.88 -11.61 10.49
N THR A 265 11.65 -11.94 11.53
CA THR A 265 12.13 -10.95 12.50
C THR A 265 12.95 -9.85 11.83
N GLN A 266 13.84 -10.18 10.91
CA GLN A 266 14.69 -9.20 10.24
C GLN A 266 13.93 -8.32 9.25
N ALA A 267 12.96 -8.88 8.51
CA ALA A 267 12.12 -8.16 7.56
C ALA A 267 11.19 -7.15 8.27
N GLN A 268 10.71 -7.50 9.46
CA GLN A 268 9.85 -6.66 10.29
C GLN A 268 10.63 -5.66 11.16
N ALA A 269 11.95 -5.77 11.21
CA ALA A 269 12.75 -4.92 12.08
C ALA A 269 12.87 -3.49 11.53
N SER A 270 12.91 -2.52 12.44
CA SER A 270 13.15 -1.12 12.10
C SER A 270 14.54 -0.89 11.51
N GLY A 271 14.64 0.20 10.75
CA GLY A 271 15.87 0.66 10.10
C GLY A 271 16.18 -0.08 8.79
N ALA A 272 17.12 0.48 8.04
CA ALA A 272 17.57 -0.12 6.79
C ALA A 272 18.30 -1.44 7.05
N ARG A 273 17.97 -2.50 6.29
CA ARG A 273 18.65 -3.81 6.40
C ARG A 273 18.80 -4.51 5.07
N THR A 274 20.00 -5.06 4.85
CA THR A 274 20.24 -6.07 3.82
C THR A 274 20.18 -7.45 4.47
N ILE A 275 19.17 -8.23 4.11
CA ILE A 275 18.85 -9.55 4.68
C ILE A 275 19.24 -10.59 3.65
N LEU A 276 20.35 -11.28 3.92
CA LEU A 276 20.86 -12.36 3.10
C LEU A 276 20.19 -13.67 3.52
N VAL A 277 19.35 -14.22 2.65
CA VAL A 277 18.65 -15.49 2.87
C VAL A 277 19.56 -16.63 2.46
N SER A 278 19.91 -17.51 3.39
CA SER A 278 20.77 -18.67 3.16
C SER A 278 19.97 -19.96 3.26
N GLY A 279 19.80 -20.64 2.13
CA GLY A 279 19.02 -21.86 2.01
C GLY A 279 17.54 -21.60 1.74
N MET A 280 16.79 -22.69 1.59
CA MET A 280 15.35 -22.66 1.33
C MET A 280 14.57 -22.68 2.64
N LEU A 281 13.92 -21.57 2.98
CA LEU A 281 13.25 -21.37 4.26
C LEU A 281 11.76 -21.69 4.15
N SER A 282 11.35 -22.83 4.69
CA SER A 282 9.93 -23.21 4.73
C SER A 282 9.23 -22.55 5.93
N GLY A 283 8.07 -21.95 5.68
CA GLY A 283 7.18 -21.42 6.71
C GLY A 283 5.74 -21.33 6.21
N SER A 284 4.93 -20.53 6.90
CA SER A 284 3.50 -20.36 6.57
C SER A 284 3.02 -18.96 6.91
N GLY A 285 2.01 -18.47 6.20
CA GLY A 285 1.41 -17.17 6.45
C GLY A 285 2.27 -16.02 5.94
N THR A 286 2.13 -14.85 6.53
CA THR A 286 2.71 -13.61 6.00
C THR A 286 3.98 -13.18 6.74
N ILE A 287 4.96 -12.71 5.99
CA ILE A 287 6.09 -11.90 6.46
C ILE A 287 5.82 -10.46 6.03
N GLU A 288 5.61 -9.58 7.01
CA GLU A 288 5.56 -8.14 6.75
C GLU A 288 6.98 -7.61 6.48
N VAL A 289 7.16 -6.94 5.36
CA VAL A 289 8.42 -6.34 4.95
C VAL A 289 8.31 -4.84 5.17
N THR A 290 8.97 -4.35 6.21
CA THR A 290 9.00 -2.91 6.52
C THR A 290 9.88 -2.14 5.54
N ALA A 291 9.86 -0.81 5.60
CA ALA A 291 10.61 0.03 4.68
C ALA A 291 12.13 -0.20 4.74
N ASN A 292 12.81 0.16 3.65
CA ASN A 292 14.27 0.14 3.51
C ASN A 292 14.87 -1.26 3.69
N LYS A 293 14.36 -2.22 2.92
CA LYS A 293 14.83 -3.61 2.98
C LYS A 293 15.38 -4.07 1.66
N THR A 294 16.47 -4.81 1.72
CA THR A 294 16.91 -5.67 0.62
C THR A 294 16.85 -7.10 1.14
N ILE A 295 15.93 -7.91 0.64
CA ILE A 295 15.87 -9.34 0.93
C ILE A 295 16.47 -10.06 -0.27
N ARG A 296 17.65 -10.66 -0.06
CA ARG A 296 18.45 -11.23 -1.16
C ARG A 296 18.85 -12.66 -0.88
N GLY A 297 18.59 -13.58 -1.81
CA GLY A 297 19.07 -14.95 -1.70
C GLY A 297 20.58 -15.07 -1.85
N VAL A 298 21.21 -15.95 -1.07
CA VAL A 298 22.62 -16.33 -1.19
C VAL A 298 22.75 -17.53 -2.12
N GLY A 299 23.40 -17.36 -3.26
CA GLY A 299 23.51 -18.40 -4.27
C GLY A 299 22.16 -18.73 -4.94
N SER A 300 22.11 -19.84 -5.68
CA SER A 300 20.95 -20.22 -6.50
C SER A 300 19.88 -21.03 -5.76
N GLY A 301 20.20 -21.60 -4.59
CA GLY A 301 19.31 -22.46 -3.82
C GLY A 301 18.56 -21.78 -2.67
N SER A 302 18.67 -20.45 -2.57
CA SER A 302 18.10 -19.70 -1.44
C SER A 302 16.72 -19.15 -1.76
N GLY A 303 15.87 -19.03 -0.75
CA GLY A 303 14.48 -18.68 -0.98
C GLY A 303 13.55 -18.93 0.19
N VAL A 304 12.25 -18.83 -0.08
CA VAL A 304 11.18 -19.10 0.88
C VAL A 304 10.10 -19.99 0.26
N SER A 305 9.40 -20.76 1.10
CA SER A 305 8.26 -21.56 0.67
C SER A 305 7.11 -21.48 1.69
N GLY A 306 5.87 -21.48 1.20
CA GLY A 306 4.67 -21.47 2.05
C GLY A 306 4.25 -20.11 2.58
N THR A 307 4.97 -19.03 2.25
CA THR A 307 4.81 -17.72 2.90
C THR A 307 4.72 -16.57 1.90
N THR A 308 3.85 -15.61 2.21
CA THR A 308 3.72 -14.33 1.48
C THR A 308 4.75 -13.33 1.98
N LEU A 309 5.39 -12.61 1.07
CA LEU A 309 6.13 -11.38 1.37
C LEU A 309 5.21 -10.18 1.13
N ASN A 310 4.73 -9.56 2.21
CA ASN A 310 3.80 -8.43 2.12
C ASN A 310 4.54 -7.10 2.30
N ILE A 311 4.41 -6.21 1.33
CA ILE A 311 4.98 -4.86 1.31
C ILE A 311 3.80 -3.90 1.17
N GLU A 312 3.25 -3.48 2.29
CA GLU A 312 2.10 -2.60 2.29
C GLU A 312 2.44 -1.22 2.84
N ASP A 313 1.74 -0.21 2.32
CA ASP A 313 1.39 0.94 3.12
C ASP A 313 2.55 1.87 3.49
N MET A 314 3.48 2.00 2.54
CA MET A 314 4.71 2.77 2.66
C MET A 314 5.04 3.47 1.34
N THR A 315 5.03 4.79 1.31
CA THR A 315 5.31 5.59 0.10
C THR A 315 6.37 6.67 0.39
N PRO A 316 7.68 6.39 0.19
CA PRO A 316 8.25 5.15 -0.36
C PRO A 316 8.43 4.03 0.67
N ALA A 317 8.25 2.79 0.22
CA ALA A 317 8.67 1.57 0.91
C ALA A 317 10.18 1.37 0.75
N ASN A 318 10.72 1.65 -0.45
CA ASN A 318 12.12 1.46 -0.77
C ASN A 318 12.57 0.02 -0.47
N VAL A 319 12.02 -0.95 -1.19
CA VAL A 319 12.24 -2.40 -0.97
C VAL A 319 12.81 -3.08 -2.21
N ILE A 320 13.80 -3.95 -1.99
CA ILE A 320 14.38 -4.82 -3.02
C ILE A 320 14.15 -6.28 -2.62
N ILE A 321 13.50 -7.06 -3.48
CA ILE A 321 13.35 -8.52 -3.34
C ILE A 321 14.15 -9.15 -4.47
N GLN A 322 15.24 -9.85 -4.15
CA GLN A 322 16.22 -10.23 -5.16
C GLN A 322 16.76 -11.65 -5.01
N ASN A 323 16.91 -12.38 -6.12
CA ASN A 323 17.62 -13.66 -6.15
C ASN A 323 17.06 -14.75 -5.22
N LEU A 324 15.74 -14.76 -5.03
CA LEU A 324 15.06 -15.77 -4.21
C LEU A 324 14.33 -16.78 -5.09
N ASN A 325 14.31 -18.03 -4.65
CA ASN A 325 13.26 -18.97 -5.02
C ASN A 325 12.06 -18.74 -4.11
N ILE A 326 10.88 -18.43 -4.66
CA ILE A 326 9.66 -18.20 -3.88
C ILE A 326 8.61 -19.19 -4.38
N ARG A 327 8.13 -20.09 -3.52
CA ARG A 327 7.21 -21.14 -4.01
C ARG A 327 6.14 -21.63 -3.06
N GLY A 328 5.01 -21.99 -3.66
CA GLY A 328 3.90 -22.71 -3.04
C GLY A 328 3.34 -21.97 -1.83
N VAL A 329 2.61 -20.88 -2.07
CA VAL A 329 1.99 -20.03 -1.03
C VAL A 329 0.47 -20.22 -1.06
N PRO A 330 -0.10 -21.14 -0.25
CA PRO A 330 -1.52 -21.47 -0.36
C PRO A 330 -2.40 -20.28 0.04
N GLY A 331 -3.41 -19.98 -0.76
CA GLY A 331 -4.45 -18.99 -0.48
C GLY A 331 -3.97 -17.53 -0.35
N GLY A 332 -2.76 -17.21 -0.82
CA GLY A 332 -2.26 -15.82 -0.84
C GLY A 332 -1.16 -15.63 -1.87
N ASP A 333 -0.74 -14.39 -2.04
CA ASP A 333 0.24 -14.03 -3.06
C ASP A 333 1.66 -14.38 -2.63
N ALA A 334 2.55 -14.66 -3.58
CA ALA A 334 3.96 -14.84 -3.26
C ALA A 334 4.62 -13.51 -2.83
N ILE A 335 4.37 -12.43 -3.57
CA ILE A 335 4.74 -11.06 -3.23
C ILE A 335 3.49 -10.18 -3.38
N GLN A 336 3.10 -9.52 -2.30
CA GLN A 336 1.94 -8.63 -2.24
C GLN A 336 2.43 -7.19 -2.02
N ILE A 337 1.98 -6.26 -2.87
CA ILE A 337 2.31 -4.83 -2.80
C ILE A 337 1.01 -4.03 -2.78
N GLU A 338 0.65 -3.48 -1.62
CA GLU A 338 -0.57 -2.68 -1.44
C GLU A 338 -0.20 -1.28 -0.97
N ASN A 339 -0.63 -0.21 -1.65
CA ASN A 339 -0.37 1.18 -1.20
C ASN A 339 1.10 1.47 -0.84
N ALA A 340 2.01 0.87 -1.60
CA ALA A 340 3.45 0.97 -1.37
C ALA A 340 4.18 1.41 -2.63
N SER A 341 5.28 2.15 -2.47
CA SER A 341 6.06 2.61 -3.63
C SER A 341 7.56 2.44 -3.56
N HIS A 342 8.22 2.48 -4.73
CA HIS A 342 9.66 2.26 -4.90
C HIS A 342 10.06 0.84 -4.50
N ILE A 343 9.62 -0.13 -5.31
CA ILE A 343 9.88 -1.54 -5.11
C ILE A 343 10.56 -2.14 -6.35
N TRP A 344 11.62 -2.91 -6.12
CA TRP A 344 12.34 -3.63 -7.17
C TRP A 344 12.34 -5.13 -6.89
N ILE A 345 11.70 -5.89 -7.79
CA ILE A 345 11.62 -7.36 -7.76
C ILE A 345 12.53 -7.88 -8.87
N ASP A 346 13.67 -8.48 -8.50
CA ASP A 346 14.75 -8.76 -9.44
C ASP A 346 15.36 -10.16 -9.33
N HIS A 347 15.57 -10.84 -10.46
CA HIS A 347 16.25 -12.16 -10.49
C HIS A 347 15.65 -13.21 -9.55
N ASN A 348 14.34 -13.17 -9.29
CA ASN A 348 13.67 -14.19 -8.49
C ASN A 348 13.16 -15.33 -9.37
N THR A 349 12.92 -16.49 -8.78
CA THR A 349 12.20 -17.60 -9.40
C THR A 349 10.96 -17.91 -8.58
N LEU A 350 9.79 -17.60 -9.11
CA LEU A 350 8.49 -17.77 -8.49
C LEU A 350 7.77 -18.96 -9.11
N SER A 351 7.17 -19.82 -8.29
CA SER A 351 6.48 -21.02 -8.81
C SER A 351 5.47 -21.62 -7.84
N SER A 352 4.54 -22.39 -8.39
CA SER A 352 3.60 -23.21 -7.62
C SER A 352 3.43 -24.57 -8.31
N THR A 353 2.18 -24.98 -8.53
CA THR A 353 1.78 -26.07 -9.43
C THR A 353 0.61 -25.54 -10.28
N ILE A 354 0.36 -26.17 -11.42
CA ILE A 354 -0.87 -25.95 -12.23
C ILE A 354 -1.86 -27.12 -12.11
N GLU A 355 -1.52 -28.13 -11.32
CA GLU A 355 -2.30 -29.36 -11.14
C GLU A 355 -3.35 -29.23 -10.03
N ASP A 356 -3.13 -28.29 -9.11
CA ASP A 356 -4.10 -27.96 -8.08
C ASP A 356 -5.22 -27.07 -8.66
N ASP A 357 -6.31 -26.97 -7.91
CA ASP A 357 -7.40 -26.04 -8.19
C ASP A 357 -6.86 -24.61 -8.46
N VAL A 358 -7.49 -23.91 -9.41
CA VAL A 358 -7.07 -22.57 -9.86
C VAL A 358 -6.96 -21.56 -8.71
N ASP A 359 -7.73 -21.75 -7.63
CA ASP A 359 -7.76 -20.89 -6.45
C ASP A 359 -7.05 -21.50 -5.23
N PHE A 360 -6.40 -22.67 -5.36
CA PHE A 360 -5.57 -23.20 -4.28
C PHE A 360 -4.38 -22.28 -3.97
N TYR A 361 -3.79 -21.71 -5.02
CA TYR A 361 -2.84 -20.60 -4.95
C TYR A 361 -3.53 -19.33 -5.47
N ASP A 362 -3.13 -18.17 -4.97
CA ASP A 362 -3.65 -16.89 -5.49
C ASP A 362 -2.71 -16.28 -6.53
N GLY A 363 -2.13 -15.09 -6.29
CA GLY A 363 -1.19 -14.41 -7.17
C GLY A 363 0.28 -14.79 -6.96
N MET A 364 1.16 -14.42 -7.91
CA MET A 364 2.61 -14.41 -7.67
C MET A 364 3.11 -13.01 -7.30
N ILE A 365 2.74 -11.99 -8.07
CA ILE A 365 3.18 -10.61 -7.85
C ILE A 365 2.00 -9.66 -8.02
N ASP A 366 1.33 -9.31 -6.94
CA ASP A 366 0.16 -8.45 -6.98
C ASP A 366 0.51 -7.03 -6.49
N ILE A 367 0.06 -6.04 -7.25
CA ILE A 367 0.33 -4.60 -7.07
C ILE A 367 -1.01 -3.89 -7.08
N THR A 368 -1.52 -3.54 -5.91
CA THR A 368 -2.90 -3.08 -5.72
C THR A 368 -2.93 -1.84 -4.83
N HIS A 369 -4.13 -1.27 -4.66
CA HIS A 369 -4.37 -0.15 -3.75
C HIS A 369 -3.38 1.01 -3.95
N ALA A 370 -3.31 1.59 -5.14
CA ALA A 370 -2.36 2.66 -5.45
C ALA A 370 -0.87 2.31 -5.26
N GLY A 371 -0.49 1.02 -5.30
CA GLY A 371 0.91 0.60 -5.41
C GLY A 371 1.61 1.29 -6.59
N ASP A 372 2.86 1.71 -6.44
CA ASP A 372 3.43 2.66 -7.39
C ASP A 372 4.95 2.60 -7.51
N TYR A 373 5.51 3.11 -8.61
CA TYR A 373 6.96 3.10 -8.84
C TYR A 373 7.58 1.69 -8.65
N VAL A 374 7.05 0.70 -9.36
CA VAL A 374 7.49 -0.70 -9.24
C VAL A 374 8.26 -1.13 -10.49
N THR A 375 9.29 -1.95 -10.30
CA THR A 375 10.00 -2.62 -11.39
C THR A 375 10.14 -4.10 -11.08
N VAL A 376 9.72 -4.92 -12.04
CA VAL A 376 9.79 -6.37 -12.03
C VAL A 376 10.73 -6.77 -13.16
N SER A 377 11.94 -7.21 -12.82
CA SER A 377 12.97 -7.49 -13.82
C SER A 377 13.67 -8.82 -13.64
N TRP A 378 14.03 -9.45 -14.76
CA TRP A 378 14.86 -10.66 -14.75
C TRP A 378 14.33 -11.81 -13.89
N ASN A 379 13.03 -11.83 -13.58
CA ASN A 379 12.43 -12.90 -12.81
C ASN A 379 12.03 -14.06 -13.73
N ILE A 380 11.89 -15.26 -13.16
CA ILE A 380 11.13 -16.33 -13.79
C ILE A 380 9.88 -16.56 -12.96
N VAL A 381 8.70 -16.56 -13.60
CA VAL A 381 7.47 -17.07 -13.01
C VAL A 381 7.05 -18.30 -13.80
N ARG A 382 6.83 -19.43 -13.13
CA ARG A 382 6.45 -20.67 -13.81
C ARG A 382 5.43 -21.50 -13.06
N ASP A 383 4.72 -22.33 -13.83
CA ASP A 383 3.78 -23.32 -13.30
C ASP A 383 2.76 -22.69 -12.33
N HIS A 384 2.02 -21.69 -12.83
CA HIS A 384 1.08 -20.94 -12.00
C HIS A 384 -0.13 -20.41 -12.77
N TRP A 385 -1.26 -20.31 -12.09
CA TRP A 385 -2.52 -19.85 -12.69
C TRP A 385 -2.58 -18.32 -12.84
N LYS A 386 -2.52 -17.56 -11.74
CA LYS A 386 -2.78 -16.11 -11.71
C LYS A 386 -1.48 -15.35 -11.45
N THR A 387 -0.80 -14.88 -12.48
CA THR A 387 0.60 -14.44 -12.31
C THR A 387 0.77 -13.12 -11.56
N SER A 388 0.26 -12.02 -12.10
CA SER A 388 0.52 -10.68 -11.60
C SER A 388 -0.64 -9.74 -11.92
N LEU A 389 -1.36 -9.36 -10.86
CA LEU A 389 -2.45 -8.40 -10.94
C LEU A 389 -1.95 -6.99 -10.62
N VAL A 390 -2.28 -6.03 -11.48
CA VAL A 390 -2.03 -4.60 -11.26
C VAL A 390 -3.39 -3.89 -11.21
N GLY A 391 -3.83 -3.52 -10.01
CA GLY A 391 -5.18 -2.99 -9.76
C GLY A 391 -6.23 -4.10 -9.61
N HIS A 392 -6.78 -4.25 -8.40
CA HIS A 392 -7.55 -5.44 -8.02
C HIS A 392 -9.03 -5.41 -8.47
N SER A 393 -9.65 -4.24 -8.53
CA SER A 393 -11.10 -4.09 -8.69
C SER A 393 -11.47 -3.04 -9.73
N ASP A 394 -12.47 -3.35 -10.57
CA ASP A 394 -13.02 -2.41 -11.55
C ASP A 394 -13.70 -1.18 -10.89
N GLY A 395 -14.09 -1.31 -9.62
CA GLY A 395 -14.71 -0.24 -8.84
C GLY A 395 -13.73 0.67 -8.09
N ASN A 396 -12.41 0.45 -8.19
CA ASN A 396 -11.41 1.13 -7.34
C ASN A 396 -10.73 2.34 -8.01
N SER A 397 -11.36 2.94 -9.01
CA SER A 397 -10.77 4.04 -9.79
C SER A 397 -10.41 5.26 -8.95
N GLY A 398 -11.14 5.54 -7.86
CA GLY A 398 -10.88 6.66 -6.96
C GLY A 398 -9.54 6.59 -6.22
N GLU A 399 -8.99 5.39 -6.04
CA GLU A 399 -7.68 5.16 -5.42
C GLU A 399 -6.60 4.90 -6.48
N ASP A 400 -6.89 4.10 -7.50
CA ASP A 400 -5.87 3.58 -8.42
C ASP A 400 -5.49 4.54 -9.58
N VAL A 401 -6.38 5.46 -9.98
CA VAL A 401 -6.09 6.41 -11.07
C VAL A 401 -5.00 7.39 -10.65
N GLY A 402 -3.92 7.46 -11.45
CA GLY A 402 -2.73 8.28 -11.16
C GLY A 402 -1.59 7.51 -10.47
N HIS A 403 -1.82 6.23 -10.16
CA HIS A 403 -0.85 5.31 -9.54
C HIS A 403 -0.58 4.11 -10.45
N LEU A 404 -0.16 2.96 -9.88
CA LEU A 404 0.05 1.70 -10.59
C LEU A 404 1.07 1.81 -11.73
N ARG A 405 2.11 2.63 -11.55
CA ARG A 405 3.20 2.76 -12.53
C ARG A 405 4.20 1.64 -12.35
N VAL A 406 4.09 0.63 -13.22
CA VAL A 406 4.89 -0.61 -13.14
C VAL A 406 5.68 -0.84 -14.42
N THR A 407 6.91 -1.33 -14.26
CA THR A 407 7.77 -1.78 -15.37
C THR A 407 8.01 -3.27 -15.26
N TYR A 408 7.80 -4.01 -16.35
CA TYR A 408 8.17 -5.41 -16.48
C TYR A 408 9.22 -5.55 -17.56
N HIS A 409 10.41 -6.04 -17.24
CA HIS A 409 11.40 -6.32 -18.28
C HIS A 409 12.29 -7.53 -18.06
N HIS A 410 12.61 -8.21 -19.16
CA HIS A 410 13.51 -9.38 -19.14
C HIS A 410 13.04 -10.51 -18.21
N ASN A 411 11.74 -10.56 -17.88
CA ASN A 411 11.16 -11.68 -17.14
C ASN A 411 10.85 -12.83 -18.09
N TRP A 412 10.87 -14.04 -17.54
CA TRP A 412 10.37 -15.23 -18.21
C TRP A 412 9.08 -15.71 -17.54
N PHE A 413 7.98 -15.71 -18.29
CA PHE A 413 6.72 -16.30 -17.89
C PHE A 413 6.54 -17.63 -18.65
N ASP A 414 6.69 -18.76 -17.95
CA ASP A 414 6.65 -20.10 -18.55
C ASP A 414 5.55 -20.96 -17.95
N ARG A 415 4.66 -21.52 -18.78
CA ARG A 415 3.55 -22.36 -18.31
C ARG A 415 2.70 -21.64 -17.25
N THR A 416 2.46 -20.35 -17.48
CA THR A 416 1.49 -19.57 -16.72
C THR A 416 0.13 -19.57 -17.43
N PHE A 417 -0.97 -19.35 -16.72
CA PHE A 417 -2.30 -19.35 -17.35
C PHE A 417 -2.76 -17.94 -17.74
N GLU A 418 -2.73 -17.00 -16.80
CA GLU A 418 -3.18 -15.63 -17.01
C GLU A 418 -2.38 -14.58 -16.22
N ARG A 419 -2.67 -13.30 -16.51
CA ARG A 419 -2.23 -12.10 -15.77
C ARG A 419 -0.70 -11.89 -15.76
N SER A 420 -0.03 -11.86 -16.90
CA SER A 420 1.42 -11.66 -17.00
C SER A 420 1.84 -10.33 -17.69
N PRO A 421 1.38 -9.13 -17.28
CA PRO A 421 0.44 -8.81 -16.21
C PRO A 421 -1.01 -8.59 -16.70
N ARG A 422 -1.98 -8.56 -15.77
CA ARG A 422 -3.31 -7.94 -15.99
C ARG A 422 -3.35 -6.57 -15.30
N VAL A 423 -3.67 -5.52 -16.04
CA VAL A 423 -3.56 -4.12 -15.59
C VAL A 423 -4.90 -3.41 -15.66
N ARG A 424 -5.24 -2.71 -14.57
CA ARG A 424 -6.32 -1.73 -14.47
C ARG A 424 -5.79 -0.36 -14.09
N PHE A 425 -6.37 0.69 -14.65
CA PHE A 425 -6.12 2.13 -14.39
C PHE A 425 -4.71 2.69 -14.58
N GLY A 426 -3.65 1.92 -14.33
CA GLY A 426 -2.27 2.37 -14.36
C GLY A 426 -1.86 2.97 -15.70
N GLU A 427 -1.19 4.12 -15.66
CA GLU A 427 -0.67 4.79 -16.86
C GLU A 427 0.64 5.53 -16.57
N THR A 428 1.75 5.27 -17.27
CA THR A 428 1.94 4.20 -18.29
C THR A 428 2.60 2.98 -17.67
N VAL A 429 2.01 1.79 -17.82
CA VAL A 429 2.67 0.52 -17.52
C VAL A 429 3.53 0.11 -18.71
N HIS A 430 4.77 -0.28 -18.46
CA HIS A 430 5.74 -0.60 -19.51
C HIS A 430 6.15 -2.06 -19.43
N VAL A 431 5.84 -2.83 -20.47
CA VAL A 431 6.12 -4.26 -20.55
C VAL A 431 7.04 -4.49 -21.75
N PHE A 432 8.34 -4.66 -21.51
CA PHE A 432 9.31 -4.77 -22.60
C PHE A 432 10.34 -5.88 -22.43
N ASN A 433 10.79 -6.45 -23.55
CA ASN A 433 11.78 -7.53 -23.59
C ASN A 433 11.48 -8.72 -22.65
N ASN A 434 10.22 -9.05 -22.37
CA ASN A 434 9.87 -10.26 -21.62
C ASN A 434 9.72 -11.45 -22.59
N TYR A 435 9.92 -12.64 -22.05
CA TYR A 435 9.74 -13.89 -22.77
C TYR A 435 8.57 -14.67 -22.18
N TYR A 436 7.57 -14.97 -23.02
CA TYR A 436 6.37 -15.70 -22.67
C TYR A 436 6.36 -17.04 -23.39
N THR A 437 6.25 -18.14 -22.66
CA THR A 437 6.21 -19.49 -23.22
C THR A 437 5.09 -20.32 -22.63
N ASN A 438 4.38 -21.03 -23.50
CA ASN A 438 3.38 -22.04 -23.09
C ASN A 438 2.27 -21.45 -22.20
N VAL A 439 1.81 -20.24 -22.52
CA VAL A 439 0.64 -19.62 -21.88
C VAL A 439 -0.60 -20.05 -22.66
N ASN A 440 -0.88 -21.35 -22.65
CA ASN A 440 -1.83 -21.99 -23.56
C ASN A 440 -2.57 -23.20 -22.96
N ASN A 441 -2.78 -23.16 -21.64
CA ASN A 441 -3.41 -24.25 -20.90
C ASN A 441 -4.85 -24.53 -21.39
N ASN A 442 -5.61 -23.49 -21.77
CA ASN A 442 -6.92 -23.64 -22.42
C ASN A 442 -7.23 -22.47 -23.37
N SER A 443 -8.47 -22.40 -23.89
CA SER A 443 -8.92 -21.38 -24.86
C SER A 443 -8.90 -19.94 -24.34
N ASP A 444 -8.91 -19.76 -23.01
CA ASP A 444 -9.06 -18.47 -22.34
C ASP A 444 -7.73 -17.95 -21.79
N SER A 445 -6.66 -18.75 -21.84
CA SER A 445 -5.33 -18.34 -21.39
C SER A 445 -4.82 -17.12 -22.17
N TYR A 446 -4.14 -16.20 -21.47
CA TYR A 446 -3.55 -15.01 -22.07
C TYR A 446 -2.31 -14.54 -21.32
N ALA A 447 -1.41 -13.85 -22.01
CA ALA A 447 -0.23 -13.25 -21.38
C ALA A 447 -0.57 -11.89 -20.76
N ILE A 448 -0.85 -10.86 -21.56
CA ILE A 448 -1.02 -9.48 -21.07
C ILE A 448 -2.48 -9.05 -21.19
N ALA A 449 -3.01 -8.32 -20.22
CA ALA A 449 -4.30 -7.65 -20.37
C ALA A 449 -4.23 -6.19 -19.91
N SER A 450 -4.78 -5.30 -20.72
CA SER A 450 -4.99 -3.89 -20.39
C SER A 450 -6.49 -3.61 -20.34
N THR A 451 -7.01 -3.30 -19.15
CA THR A 451 -8.44 -3.10 -18.90
C THR A 451 -8.68 -1.80 -18.12
N MET A 452 -9.94 -1.36 -18.00
CA MET A 452 -10.35 -0.19 -17.21
C MET A 452 -9.55 1.07 -17.53
N ASN A 453 -9.39 1.38 -18.82
CA ASN A 453 -8.63 2.52 -19.33
C ASN A 453 -7.14 2.59 -18.92
N ALA A 454 -6.55 1.49 -18.41
CA ALA A 454 -5.10 1.39 -18.23
C ALA A 454 -4.35 1.70 -19.54
N GLY A 455 -3.15 2.27 -19.45
CA GLY A 455 -2.29 2.55 -20.60
C GLY A 455 -1.03 1.69 -20.56
N VAL A 456 -0.94 0.69 -21.44
CA VAL A 456 0.17 -0.28 -21.46
C VAL A 456 0.99 -0.19 -22.76
N LEU A 457 2.29 0.04 -22.65
CA LEU A 457 3.23 -0.11 -23.76
C LEU A 457 3.83 -1.52 -23.73
N VAL A 458 3.58 -2.31 -24.80
CA VAL A 458 4.10 -3.66 -24.98
C VAL A 458 5.14 -3.65 -26.10
N GLU A 459 6.44 -3.68 -25.76
CA GLU A 459 7.52 -3.48 -26.73
C GLU A 459 8.62 -4.55 -26.69
N GLY A 460 9.01 -5.13 -27.82
CA GLY A 460 10.16 -6.03 -27.87
C GLY A 460 9.95 -7.40 -27.20
N ASN A 461 8.72 -7.77 -26.85
CA ASN A 461 8.46 -9.04 -26.15
C ASN A 461 8.42 -10.23 -27.13
N VAL A 462 8.70 -11.43 -26.62
CA VAL A 462 8.66 -12.67 -27.39
C VAL A 462 7.60 -13.60 -26.80
N PHE A 463 6.65 -14.04 -27.64
CA PHE A 463 5.55 -14.92 -27.28
C PHE A 463 5.64 -16.22 -28.09
N GLU A 464 5.89 -17.35 -27.42
CA GLU A 464 5.93 -18.68 -28.05
C GLU A 464 4.87 -19.60 -27.43
N ASN A 465 3.96 -20.13 -28.25
CA ASN A 465 2.86 -20.97 -27.80
C ASN A 465 1.99 -20.28 -26.74
N VAL A 466 1.53 -19.06 -27.05
CA VAL A 466 0.67 -18.26 -26.16
C VAL A 466 -0.72 -18.15 -26.78
N GLN A 467 -1.76 -18.64 -26.08
CA GLN A 467 -3.13 -18.67 -26.60
C GLN A 467 -3.61 -17.29 -27.05
N GLN A 468 -3.46 -16.27 -26.21
CA GLN A 468 -3.67 -14.86 -26.55
C GLN A 468 -2.52 -14.01 -26.01
N ALA A 469 -1.81 -13.28 -26.88
CA ALA A 469 -0.68 -12.46 -26.41
C ALA A 469 -1.16 -11.25 -25.59
N CYS A 470 -2.16 -10.52 -26.07
CA CYS A 470 -2.70 -9.36 -25.34
C CYS A 470 -4.22 -9.19 -25.50
N TRP A 471 -4.92 -8.87 -24.40
CA TRP A 471 -6.27 -8.31 -24.39
C TRP A 471 -6.23 -6.79 -24.18
N SER A 472 -7.05 -6.04 -24.94
CA SER A 472 -7.19 -4.59 -24.73
C SER A 472 -8.50 -4.04 -25.28
N ALA A 473 -8.66 -4.01 -26.60
CA ALA A 473 -9.80 -3.35 -27.27
C ALA A 473 -11.14 -4.01 -26.92
N SER A 474 -11.12 -5.33 -26.69
CA SER A 474 -12.30 -6.12 -26.37
C SER A 474 -12.68 -6.10 -24.88
N GLY A 475 -11.84 -5.51 -24.01
CA GLY A 475 -11.92 -5.75 -22.57
C GLY A 475 -11.54 -7.20 -22.21
N TYR A 476 -11.79 -7.60 -20.97
CA TYR A 476 -11.64 -8.98 -20.54
C TYR A 476 -12.56 -9.29 -19.36
N ALA A 477 -13.33 -10.40 -19.47
CA ALA A 477 -14.40 -10.73 -18.54
C ALA A 477 -15.35 -9.53 -18.34
N ASP A 478 -15.63 -9.13 -17.10
CA ASP A 478 -16.47 -7.98 -16.78
C ASP A 478 -15.73 -6.63 -16.89
N SER A 479 -14.41 -6.63 -17.12
CA SER A 479 -13.62 -5.40 -17.15
C SER A 479 -13.66 -4.75 -18.52
N ASP A 480 -14.01 -3.46 -18.53
CA ASP A 480 -14.04 -2.61 -19.72
C ASP A 480 -12.66 -2.53 -20.42
N PRO A 481 -12.62 -2.17 -21.71
CA PRO A 481 -11.38 -2.00 -22.47
C PRO A 481 -10.34 -1.07 -21.82
N GLY A 482 -9.06 -1.42 -21.99
CA GLY A 482 -7.92 -0.54 -21.74
C GLY A 482 -7.29 -0.03 -23.05
N ARG A 483 -6.20 0.72 -22.93
CA ARG A 483 -5.36 1.22 -24.04
C ARG A 483 -4.02 0.49 -24.07
N LEU A 484 -3.66 -0.01 -25.25
CA LEU A 484 -2.43 -0.76 -25.46
C LEU A 484 -1.78 -0.38 -26.78
N VAL A 485 -0.48 -0.09 -26.73
CA VAL A 485 0.37 0.10 -27.92
C VAL A 485 1.39 -1.04 -27.97
N ALA A 486 1.45 -1.73 -29.11
CA ALA A 486 2.37 -2.85 -29.34
C ALA A 486 3.48 -2.45 -30.34
N ARG A 487 4.74 -2.80 -30.06
CA ARG A 487 5.91 -2.52 -30.93
C ARG A 487 6.91 -3.68 -30.89
N ASP A 488 7.52 -4.00 -32.03
CA ASP A 488 8.59 -5.02 -32.14
C ASP A 488 8.33 -6.32 -31.34
N ASN A 489 7.07 -6.80 -31.26
CA ASN A 489 6.78 -8.05 -30.57
C ASN A 489 6.90 -9.23 -31.54
N SER A 490 7.51 -10.33 -31.10
CA SER A 490 7.60 -11.57 -31.86
C SER A 490 6.55 -12.57 -31.38
N LEU A 491 5.71 -13.05 -32.30
CA LEU A 491 4.64 -14.01 -32.01
C LEU A 491 4.88 -15.29 -32.82
N THR A 492 5.16 -16.41 -32.15
CA THR A 492 5.34 -17.73 -32.76
C THR A 492 4.32 -18.70 -32.18
N ASN A 493 3.44 -19.26 -33.01
CA ASN A 493 2.32 -20.10 -32.57
C ASN A 493 1.48 -19.44 -31.46
N SER A 494 1.26 -18.13 -31.57
CA SER A 494 0.61 -17.34 -30.54
C SER A 494 -0.55 -16.53 -31.10
N GLY A 495 -1.61 -16.36 -30.30
CA GLY A 495 -2.71 -15.46 -30.61
C GLY A 495 -2.28 -13.99 -30.64
N PRO A 496 -3.12 -13.11 -31.17
CA PRO A 496 -2.75 -11.72 -31.42
C PRO A 496 -2.50 -10.93 -30.12
N CYS A 497 -1.90 -9.75 -30.29
CA CYS A 497 -1.87 -8.71 -29.27
C CYS A 497 -2.86 -7.62 -29.68
N GLU A 498 -4.00 -7.52 -29.00
CA GLU A 498 -4.96 -6.45 -29.25
C GLU A 498 -4.38 -5.10 -28.87
N THR A 499 -4.55 -4.10 -29.74
CA THR A 499 -4.13 -2.72 -29.49
C THR A 499 -5.33 -1.80 -29.43
N ASN A 500 -5.26 -0.75 -28.63
CA ASN A 500 -6.31 0.25 -28.52
C ASN A 500 -5.76 1.61 -28.07
N GLY A 501 -6.25 2.70 -28.68
CA GLY A 501 -5.94 4.07 -28.26
C GLY A 501 -4.45 4.44 -28.31
N SER A 502 -4.03 5.28 -27.37
CA SER A 502 -2.66 5.74 -27.18
C SER A 502 -2.25 5.65 -25.71
N VAL A 503 -0.94 5.58 -25.47
CA VAL A 503 -0.33 5.51 -24.13
C VAL A 503 0.63 6.68 -23.94
N ALA A 504 0.77 7.18 -22.71
CA ALA A 504 1.72 8.25 -22.44
C ALA A 504 3.17 7.79 -22.67
N ALA A 505 4.06 8.76 -22.87
CA ALA A 505 5.48 8.48 -23.12
C ALA A 505 6.16 7.92 -21.87
N ILE A 506 7.12 7.00 -22.08
CA ILE A 506 7.96 6.47 -21.00
C ILE A 506 8.92 7.58 -20.53
N PRO A 507 8.92 7.95 -19.22
CA PRO A 507 9.67 9.12 -18.75
C PRO A 507 11.11 8.82 -18.33
N TYR A 508 11.51 7.54 -18.27
CA TYR A 508 12.87 7.12 -17.92
C TYR A 508 13.65 6.67 -19.15
N ALA A 509 14.97 6.76 -19.07
CA ALA A 509 15.86 6.21 -20.08
C ALA A 509 15.87 4.67 -20.03
N TYR A 510 15.77 4.05 -21.19
CA TYR A 510 15.93 2.61 -21.38
C TYR A 510 16.42 2.33 -22.81
N THR A 511 16.86 1.10 -23.05
CA THR A 511 17.14 0.61 -24.40
C THR A 511 16.43 -0.72 -24.57
N ALA A 512 15.36 -0.75 -25.36
CA ALA A 512 14.73 -1.99 -25.73
C ALA A 512 15.72 -2.81 -26.58
N GLN A 513 15.77 -4.12 -26.33
CA GLN A 513 16.55 -5.02 -27.17
C GLN A 513 15.64 -5.44 -28.30
N SER A 514 16.21 -5.72 -29.48
CA SER A 514 15.41 -6.34 -30.54
C SER A 514 14.82 -7.66 -30.02
N SER A 515 13.54 -7.89 -30.34
CA SER A 515 12.84 -9.12 -29.98
C SER A 515 13.57 -10.40 -30.39
N THR A 516 14.42 -10.36 -31.42
CA THR A 516 15.21 -11.52 -31.86
C THR A 516 16.24 -11.98 -30.82
N ASN A 517 16.70 -11.09 -29.93
CA ASN A 517 17.69 -11.39 -28.90
C ASN A 517 17.07 -11.69 -27.53
N VAL A 518 15.81 -11.31 -27.31
CA VAL A 518 15.17 -11.35 -25.98
C VAL A 518 15.12 -12.76 -25.42
N LYS A 519 14.74 -13.76 -26.21
CA LYS A 519 14.74 -15.16 -25.77
C LYS A 519 16.12 -15.61 -25.27
N ALA A 520 17.18 -15.30 -26.00
CA ALA A 520 18.54 -15.67 -25.63
C ALA A 520 18.99 -14.95 -24.35
N SER A 521 18.76 -13.64 -24.24
CA SER A 521 19.08 -12.84 -23.06
C SER A 521 18.34 -13.37 -21.82
N VAL A 522 17.01 -13.52 -21.92
CA VAL A 522 16.14 -13.89 -20.80
C VAL A 522 16.43 -15.31 -20.31
N THR A 523 16.57 -16.29 -21.21
CA THR A 523 16.87 -17.68 -20.81
C THR A 523 18.27 -17.83 -20.18
N ALA A 524 19.21 -16.94 -20.51
CA ALA A 524 20.55 -16.95 -19.91
C ALA A 524 20.59 -16.27 -18.54
N GLY A 525 19.86 -15.16 -18.38
CA GLY A 525 19.99 -14.22 -17.27
C GLY A 525 18.85 -14.22 -16.25
N ALA A 526 17.63 -14.66 -16.59
CA ALA A 526 16.52 -14.56 -15.64
C ALA A 526 16.60 -15.64 -14.54
N GLY A 527 16.08 -15.28 -13.36
CA GLY A 527 15.84 -16.19 -12.25
C GLY A 527 16.90 -16.20 -11.16
N ALA A 528 16.61 -16.95 -10.09
CA ALA A 528 17.51 -17.09 -8.96
C ALA A 528 18.81 -17.80 -9.38
N GLY A 529 19.93 -17.32 -8.84
CA GLY A 529 21.29 -17.77 -9.15
C GLY A 529 21.96 -17.06 -10.32
N LYS A 530 21.38 -15.97 -10.83
CA LYS A 530 21.84 -15.29 -12.06
C LYS A 530 22.23 -13.81 -11.89
N LEU A 531 22.40 -13.37 -10.64
CA LEU A 531 22.88 -12.02 -10.29
C LEU A 531 24.28 -11.68 -10.80
#